data_AF-A0A078AV83-F1
#
_entry.id   AF-A0A078AV83-F1
#
_cell.length_a   1.000
_cell.length_b   1.000
_cell.length_c   1.000
_cell.angle_alpha   90.00
_cell.angle_beta   90.00
_cell.angle_gamma   90.00
#
_symmetry.space_group_name_H-M   'P 1'
#
loop_
_entity.id
_entity.type
_entity.pdbx_description
1 polymer ?
#
loop_
_entity_poly.entity_id
_entity_poly.type
_entity_poly.pdbx_seq_one_letter_code
_entity_poly.pdbx_strand_id
1 'polypeptide(L)'
;MKSSQRSNQYQPNLGSKEEDAQQSHHQDFIPIHQHLTKLYNDFTSTYEGRDKVTKTFQYLAKFLSWYYQNIDPEKGIKYLQISGNEDAFSLVTLISSRAFYFLYWLFDNIYIILKYADIHSERFSKERFKALSRSCWLLGIAMFMIYCTKILRKTYTDESDLKVAALNRLTVRQMKECLQTICNIRRDYQLYFAMALSDLIICLNENNLPFLILGKRINQGVEGIFGMLSSMIYLYRIV
;
A
#
# COMPACT_ATOMS: atom_id res chain seq x y z
N MET A 1 36.21 -11.17 -61.28
CA MET A 1 35.65 -12.43 -61.81
C MET A 1 34.21 -12.58 -61.32
N LYS A 2 33.27 -12.65 -62.28
CA LYS A 2 31.94 -13.30 -62.25
C LYS A 2 30.99 -12.94 -61.07
N SER A 3 30.01 -12.05 -61.28
CA SER A 3 28.71 -12.26 -61.95
C SER A 3 27.65 -12.87 -61.04
N SER A 4 26.58 -12.13 -60.74
CA SER A 4 25.28 -12.32 -61.39
C SER A 4 24.19 -11.62 -60.56
N GLN A 5 23.74 -10.48 -61.07
CA GLN A 5 22.51 -9.83 -60.66
C GLN A 5 21.32 -10.72 -61.08
N ARG A 6 20.37 -10.94 -60.16
CA ARG A 6 19.01 -11.41 -60.49
C ARG A 6 18.03 -10.33 -60.02
N SER A 7 17.63 -9.48 -60.95
CA SER A 7 16.51 -8.57 -60.81
C SER A 7 15.20 -9.34 -61.05
N ASN A 8 14.49 -9.64 -59.96
CA ASN A 8 13.10 -10.10 -60.05
C ASN A 8 12.21 -8.88 -60.32
N GLN A 9 11.72 -8.79 -61.55
CA GLN A 9 10.65 -7.87 -61.93
C GLN A 9 9.35 -8.31 -61.24
N TYR A 10 8.88 -7.48 -60.31
CA TYR A 10 7.55 -7.58 -59.73
C TYR A 10 6.57 -6.90 -60.70
N GLN A 11 5.63 -7.67 -61.27
CA GLN A 11 4.48 -7.10 -61.98
C GLN A 11 3.41 -6.70 -60.97
N PRO A 12 2.97 -5.43 -60.94
CA PRO A 12 1.80 -5.04 -60.15
C PRO A 12 0.54 -5.57 -60.82
N ASN A 13 -0.17 -6.44 -60.10
CA ASN A 13 -1.49 -6.94 -60.49
C ASN A 13 -2.52 -5.80 -60.32
N LEU A 14 -2.76 -5.05 -61.39
CA LEU A 14 -3.85 -4.07 -61.53
C LEU A 14 -5.13 -4.83 -61.86
N GLY A 15 -5.70 -5.49 -60.86
CA GLY A 15 -6.97 -6.19 -60.96
C GLY A 15 -7.89 -5.81 -59.80
N SER A 16 -9.02 -5.19 -60.14
CA SER A 16 -10.25 -5.06 -59.33
C SER A 16 -10.12 -4.41 -57.95
N LYS A 17 -10.12 -3.07 -57.90
CA LYS A 17 -10.15 -2.29 -56.64
C LYS A 17 -11.24 -1.21 -56.58
N GLU A 18 -12.33 -1.37 -57.32
CA GLU A 18 -13.36 -0.31 -57.44
C GLU A 18 -14.74 -0.62 -56.85
N GLU A 19 -15.02 -1.82 -56.32
CA GLU A 19 -16.36 -2.13 -55.78
C GLU A 19 -16.47 -2.20 -54.24
N ASP A 20 -15.36 -2.15 -53.49
CA ASP A 20 -15.40 -2.20 -52.01
C ASP A 20 -15.37 -0.81 -51.33
N ALA A 21 -15.49 0.28 -52.10
CA ALA A 21 -15.35 1.64 -51.60
C ALA A 21 -16.62 2.26 -50.97
N GLN A 22 -17.73 1.50 -50.84
CA GLN A 22 -19.00 2.02 -50.28
C GLN A 22 -19.47 1.35 -48.98
N GLN A 23 -18.67 0.49 -48.35
CA GLN A 23 -18.90 -0.01 -46.98
C GLN A 23 -18.15 0.78 -45.90
N SER A 24 -17.89 2.07 -46.13
CA SER A 24 -17.13 2.89 -45.19
C SER A 24 -18.05 3.68 -44.25
N HIS A 25 -17.89 3.42 -42.95
CA HIS A 25 -18.25 4.27 -41.81
C HIS A 25 -19.68 4.24 -41.24
N HIS A 26 -20.30 3.07 -41.13
CA HIS A 26 -21.02 2.81 -39.86
C HIS A 26 -20.00 2.28 -38.85
N GLN A 27 -19.34 3.21 -38.16
CA GLN A 27 -18.73 2.88 -36.87
C GLN A 27 -19.89 2.55 -35.94
N ASP A 28 -20.24 1.26 -35.88
CA ASP A 28 -21.19 0.76 -34.90
C ASP A 28 -20.72 1.25 -33.54
N PHE A 29 -21.55 2.08 -32.92
CA PHE A 29 -21.27 2.67 -31.63
C PHE A 29 -21.30 1.55 -30.61
N ILE A 30 -20.14 0.93 -30.36
CA ILE A 30 -20.02 -0.11 -29.35
C ILE A 30 -20.36 0.55 -28.00
N PRO A 31 -21.44 0.15 -27.32
CA PRO A 31 -21.82 0.77 -26.07
C PRO A 31 -20.70 0.57 -25.04
N ILE A 32 -20.34 1.64 -24.32
CA ILE A 32 -19.24 1.69 -23.34
C ILE A 32 -19.27 0.49 -22.36
N HIS A 33 -20.46 -0.01 -22.03
CA HIS A 33 -20.64 -1.17 -21.16
C HIS A 33 -19.98 -2.45 -21.71
N GLN A 34 -19.98 -2.69 -23.02
CA GLN A 34 -19.35 -3.88 -23.61
C GLN A 34 -17.82 -3.82 -23.49
N HIS A 35 -17.24 -2.63 -23.67
CA HIS A 35 -15.81 -2.42 -23.44
C HIS A 35 -15.43 -2.63 -21.98
N LEU A 36 -16.22 -2.09 -21.04
CA LEU A 36 -15.99 -2.29 -19.61
C LEU A 36 -16.11 -3.76 -19.21
N THR A 37 -17.11 -4.47 -19.74
CA THR A 37 -17.33 -5.89 -19.44
C THR A 37 -16.19 -6.75 -19.98
N LYS A 38 -15.71 -6.47 -21.20
CA LYS A 38 -14.55 -7.15 -21.78
C LYS A 38 -13.29 -6.89 -20.96
N LEU A 39 -13.02 -5.63 -20.61
CA LEU A 39 -11.88 -5.26 -19.77
C LEU A 39 -11.92 -5.96 -18.40
N TYR A 40 -13.09 -6.02 -17.77
CA TYR A 40 -13.29 -6.70 -16.50
C TYR A 40 -13.05 -8.21 -16.62
N ASN A 41 -13.59 -8.85 -17.66
CA ASN A 41 -13.37 -10.26 -17.91
C ASN A 41 -11.89 -10.56 -18.21
N ASP A 42 -11.23 -9.76 -19.03
CA ASP A 42 -9.81 -9.90 -19.34
C ASP A 42 -8.97 -9.74 -18.05
N PHE A 43 -9.28 -8.73 -17.23
CA PHE A 43 -8.59 -8.50 -15.96
C PHE A 43 -8.78 -9.67 -14.97
N THR A 44 -10.01 -10.14 -14.78
CA THR A 44 -10.34 -11.25 -13.86
C THR A 44 -10.00 -12.64 -14.41
N SER A 45 -9.70 -12.76 -15.70
CA SER A 45 -9.20 -14.01 -16.29
C SER A 45 -7.76 -14.30 -15.88
N THR A 46 -6.96 -13.26 -15.61
CA THR A 46 -5.56 -13.39 -15.19
C THR A 46 -5.45 -13.70 -13.70
N TYR A 47 -4.45 -14.51 -13.32
CA TYR A 47 -4.17 -14.83 -11.91
C TYR A 47 -3.81 -13.56 -11.11
N GLU A 48 -3.00 -12.68 -11.69
CA GLU A 48 -2.57 -11.42 -11.07
C GLU A 48 -3.75 -10.47 -10.82
N GLY A 49 -4.66 -10.32 -11.80
CA GLY A 49 -5.85 -9.48 -11.66
C GLY A 49 -6.81 -10.00 -10.57
N ARG A 50 -7.06 -11.31 -10.52
CA ARG A 50 -7.88 -11.92 -9.46
C ARG A 50 -7.32 -11.69 -8.06
N ASP A 51 -6.04 -11.98 -7.84
CA ASP A 51 -5.38 -11.78 -6.54
C ASP A 51 -5.50 -10.32 -6.07
N LYS A 52 -5.32 -9.37 -6.99
CA LYS A 52 -5.47 -7.95 -6.70
C LYS A 52 -6.91 -7.55 -6.35
N VAL A 53 -7.93 -8.01 -7.08
CA VAL A 53 -9.35 -7.77 -6.75
C VAL A 53 -9.68 -8.34 -5.37
N THR A 54 -9.24 -9.56 -5.06
CA THR A 54 -9.47 -10.14 -3.74
C THR A 54 -8.80 -9.32 -2.65
N LYS A 55 -7.54 -8.88 -2.86
CA LYS A 55 -6.84 -7.98 -1.93
C LYS A 55 -7.55 -6.64 -1.78
N THR A 56 -8.11 -6.07 -2.84
CA THR A 56 -8.95 -4.85 -2.81
C THR A 56 -10.09 -4.99 -1.84
N PHE A 57 -10.90 -6.04 -1.99
CA PHE A 57 -12.03 -6.28 -1.08
C PHE A 57 -11.55 -6.56 0.35
N GLN A 58 -10.44 -7.27 0.53
CA GLN A 58 -9.86 -7.51 1.85
C GLN A 58 -9.39 -6.21 2.54
N TYR A 59 -8.66 -5.34 1.84
CA TYR A 59 -8.19 -4.08 2.40
C TYR A 59 -9.34 -3.11 2.65
N LEU A 60 -10.32 -3.05 1.74
CA LEU A 60 -11.52 -2.25 1.93
C LEU A 60 -12.33 -2.74 3.14
N ALA A 61 -12.53 -4.05 3.28
CA ALA A 61 -13.21 -4.62 4.45
C ALA A 61 -12.45 -4.35 5.75
N LYS A 62 -11.11 -4.46 5.76
CA LYS A 62 -10.27 -4.10 6.90
C LYS A 62 -10.38 -2.62 7.25
N PHE A 63 -10.38 -1.75 6.25
CA PHE A 63 -10.55 -0.31 6.43
C PHE A 63 -11.93 0.01 7.01
N LEU A 64 -13.00 -0.56 6.44
CA LEU A 64 -14.37 -0.37 6.92
C LEU A 64 -14.57 -0.92 8.33
N SER A 65 -13.99 -2.09 8.63
CA SER A 65 -14.02 -2.69 9.97
C SER A 65 -13.32 -1.80 10.99
N TRP A 66 -12.13 -1.28 10.65
CA TRP A 66 -11.43 -0.31 11.48
C TRP A 66 -12.24 0.99 11.65
N TYR A 67 -12.75 1.55 10.56
CA TYR A 67 -13.55 2.78 10.57
C TYR A 67 -14.77 2.62 11.48
N TYR A 68 -15.48 1.49 11.37
CA TYR A 68 -16.63 1.19 12.21
C TYR A 68 -16.26 1.00 13.68
N GLN A 69 -15.16 0.30 13.98
CA GLN A 69 -14.66 0.12 15.36
C GLN A 69 -14.23 1.42 16.03
N ASN A 70 -13.79 2.42 15.25
CA ASN A 70 -13.38 3.73 15.76
C ASN A 70 -14.52 4.76 15.79
N ILE A 71 -15.64 4.48 15.09
CA ILE A 71 -16.87 5.28 15.18
C ILE A 71 -17.74 4.84 16.35
N ASP A 72 -17.74 3.54 16.68
CA ASP A 72 -18.51 3.01 17.79
C ASP A 72 -17.89 3.50 19.12
N PRO A 73 -18.51 4.49 19.79
CA PRO A 73 -17.89 5.16 20.91
C PRO A 73 -17.64 4.17 22.04
N GLU A 74 -18.48 3.17 22.28
CA GLU A 74 -18.32 2.26 23.43
C GLU A 74 -17.07 1.36 23.36
N LYS A 75 -16.62 0.98 22.15
CA LYS A 75 -15.40 0.17 21.97
C LYS A 75 -14.16 1.05 21.84
N GLY A 76 -14.28 2.21 21.22
CA GLY A 76 -13.27 3.27 21.26
C GLY A 76 -13.01 3.72 22.70
N ILE A 77 -14.06 3.85 23.52
CA ILE A 77 -14.04 4.34 24.91
C ILE A 77 -13.16 3.48 25.82
N LYS A 78 -12.98 2.17 25.61
CA LYS A 78 -12.05 1.38 26.45
C LYS A 78 -10.56 1.66 26.15
N TYR A 79 -10.22 2.01 24.92
CA TYR A 79 -8.88 2.49 24.56
C TYR A 79 -8.72 3.99 24.86
N LEU A 80 -9.78 4.79 24.69
CA LEU A 80 -9.86 6.22 24.97
C LEU A 80 -9.95 6.56 26.47
N GLN A 81 -10.52 5.71 27.33
CA GLN A 81 -10.57 5.96 28.79
C GLN A 81 -9.21 5.83 29.45
N ILE A 82 -8.31 4.99 28.93
CA ILE A 82 -6.90 4.95 29.36
C ILE A 82 -6.16 6.19 28.88
N SER A 83 -6.68 6.86 27.84
CA SER A 83 -6.10 8.03 27.23
C SER A 83 -7.03 9.24 27.33
N GLY A 84 -7.47 9.57 28.56
CA GLY A 84 -8.38 10.69 28.87
C GLY A 84 -7.89 12.10 28.46
N ASN A 85 -6.82 12.19 27.69
CA ASN A 85 -6.36 13.36 26.98
C ASN A 85 -5.55 12.89 25.76
N GLU A 86 -6.20 12.28 24.75
CA GLU A 86 -5.50 11.98 23.50
C GLU A 86 -5.08 13.28 22.84
N ASP A 87 -3.76 13.46 22.70
CA ASP A 87 -3.19 14.44 21.79
C ASP A 87 -3.86 14.27 20.43
N ALA A 88 -4.70 15.23 20.02
CA ALA A 88 -5.36 15.24 18.70
C ALA A 88 -4.37 14.95 17.56
N PHE A 89 -3.10 15.33 17.76
CA PHE A 89 -1.97 14.99 16.92
C PHE A 89 -1.80 13.48 16.66
N SER A 90 -1.87 12.63 17.69
CA SER A 90 -1.66 11.19 17.56
C SER A 90 -2.78 10.55 16.75
N LEU A 91 -4.02 10.97 17.00
CA LEU A 91 -5.19 10.57 16.21
C LEU A 91 -5.05 11.00 14.75
N VAL A 92 -4.72 12.27 14.49
CA VAL A 92 -4.51 12.81 13.15
C VAL A 92 -3.37 12.06 12.42
N THR A 93 -2.26 11.78 13.11
CA THR A 93 -1.13 11.04 12.55
C THR A 93 -1.53 9.62 12.16
N LEU A 94 -2.31 8.94 13.02
CA LEU A 94 -2.81 7.60 12.74
C LEU A 94 -3.76 7.61 11.54
N ILE A 95 -4.76 8.50 11.52
CA ILE A 95 -5.70 8.65 10.41
C ILE A 95 -4.95 8.97 9.11
N SER A 96 -3.99 9.90 9.16
CA SER A 96 -3.17 10.29 8.03
C SER A 96 -2.35 9.11 7.49
N SER A 97 -1.70 8.33 8.37
CA SER A 97 -0.96 7.13 7.95
C SER A 97 -1.86 6.15 7.19
N ARG A 98 -3.08 5.90 7.68
CA ARG A 98 -4.07 5.01 7.04
C ARG A 98 -4.55 5.56 5.70
N ALA A 99 -4.79 6.86 5.61
CA ALA A 99 -5.15 7.53 4.36
C ALA A 99 -4.04 7.37 3.30
N PHE A 100 -2.77 7.50 3.69
CA PHE A 100 -1.65 7.27 2.77
C PHE A 100 -1.52 5.83 2.30
N TYR A 101 -1.75 4.84 3.18
CA TYR A 101 -1.83 3.44 2.76
C TYR A 101 -2.99 3.19 1.79
N PHE A 102 -4.13 3.82 2.02
CA PHE A 102 -5.26 3.75 1.09
C PHE A 102 -4.91 4.37 -0.27
N LEU A 103 -4.24 5.54 -0.29
CA LEU A 103 -3.78 6.18 -1.53
C LEU A 103 -2.72 5.36 -2.26
N TYR A 104 -1.75 4.78 -1.54
CA TYR A 104 -0.78 3.82 -2.09
C TYR A 104 -1.50 2.71 -2.84
N TRP A 105 -2.46 2.08 -2.16
CA TRP A 105 -3.26 1.01 -2.72
C TRP A 105 -4.08 1.49 -3.93
N LEU A 106 -4.73 2.65 -3.85
CA LEU A 106 -5.52 3.23 -4.94
C LEU A 106 -4.65 3.45 -6.20
N PHE A 107 -3.48 4.07 -6.03
CA PHE A 107 -2.57 4.34 -7.15
C PHE A 107 -1.92 3.08 -7.72
N ASP A 108 -1.66 2.05 -6.88
CA ASP A 108 -1.19 0.74 -7.36
C ASP A 108 -2.24 0.08 -8.27
N ASN A 109 -3.51 0.11 -7.87
CA ASN A 109 -4.59 -0.44 -8.69
C ASN A 109 -4.80 0.36 -9.99
N ILE A 110 -4.73 1.69 -9.95
CA ILE A 110 -4.81 2.52 -11.16
C ILE A 110 -3.65 2.19 -12.11
N TYR A 111 -2.42 2.05 -11.59
CA TYR A 111 -1.25 1.66 -12.39
C TYR A 111 -1.47 0.32 -13.09
N ILE A 112 -2.00 -0.68 -12.37
CA ILE A 112 -2.29 -2.00 -12.93
C ILE A 112 -3.38 -1.91 -14.01
N ILE A 113 -4.49 -1.21 -13.76
CA ILE A 113 -5.56 -1.03 -14.75
C ILE A 113 -5.02 -0.36 -16.01
N LEU A 114 -4.21 0.69 -15.88
CA LEU A 114 -3.57 1.37 -17.00
C LEU A 114 -2.58 0.46 -17.75
N LYS A 115 -1.93 -0.47 -17.05
CA LYS A 115 -1.04 -1.47 -17.67
C LYS A 115 -1.85 -2.46 -18.52
N TYR A 116 -2.98 -2.95 -18.02
CA TYR A 116 -3.81 -3.96 -18.69
C TYR A 116 -4.71 -3.41 -19.80
N ALA A 117 -5.25 -2.20 -19.62
CA ALA A 117 -6.11 -1.58 -20.62
C ALA A 117 -5.37 -1.15 -21.91
N ASP A 118 -4.04 -1.33 -21.93
CA ASP A 118 -3.10 -0.82 -22.93
C ASP A 118 -3.42 0.60 -23.41
N ILE A 119 -3.92 1.44 -22.50
CA ILE A 119 -4.24 2.82 -22.80
C ILE A 119 -2.90 3.55 -22.96
N HIS A 120 -2.40 3.55 -24.19
CA HIS A 120 -1.30 4.39 -24.66
C HIS A 120 -1.80 5.83 -24.83
N SER A 121 -2.32 6.40 -23.74
CA SER A 121 -2.60 7.84 -23.70
C SER A 121 -1.30 8.54 -23.32
N GLU A 122 -0.74 9.32 -24.25
CA GLU A 122 0.43 10.19 -23.98
C GLU A 122 0.21 11.11 -22.77
N ARG A 123 -1.05 11.39 -22.43
CA ARG A 123 -1.42 12.24 -21.30
C ARG A 123 -1.19 11.59 -19.94
N PHE A 124 -1.21 10.26 -19.84
CA PHE A 124 -1.10 9.53 -18.57
C PHE A 124 0.13 8.63 -18.54
N SER A 125 1.24 9.18 -18.04
CA SER A 125 2.46 8.40 -17.83
C SER A 125 2.28 7.37 -16.71
N LYS A 126 2.31 6.08 -17.06
CA LYS A 126 2.22 4.94 -16.13
C LYS A 126 3.25 5.05 -15.00
N GLU A 127 4.45 5.56 -15.31
CA GLU A 127 5.53 5.75 -14.33
C GLU A 127 5.19 6.77 -13.24
N ARG A 128 4.37 7.79 -13.54
CA ARG A 128 3.95 8.79 -12.54
C ARG A 128 3.08 8.17 -11.46
N PHE A 129 2.11 7.32 -11.83
CA PHE A 129 1.27 6.63 -10.85
C PHE A 129 2.06 5.65 -9.99
N LYS A 130 3.00 4.91 -10.60
CA LYS A 130 3.91 4.03 -9.88
C LYS A 130 4.81 4.79 -8.90
N ALA A 131 5.33 5.95 -9.30
CA ALA A 131 6.10 6.82 -8.41
C ALA A 131 5.24 7.38 -7.27
N LEU A 132 4.03 7.86 -7.58
CA LEU A 132 3.11 8.42 -6.60
C LEU A 132 2.66 7.38 -5.57
N SER A 133 2.35 6.17 -6.02
CA SER A 133 2.02 5.03 -5.15
C SER A 133 3.15 4.77 -4.14
N ARG A 134 4.39 4.59 -4.63
CA ARG A 134 5.57 4.36 -3.76
C ARG A 134 5.84 5.51 -2.79
N SER A 135 5.64 6.76 -3.22
CA SER A 135 5.76 7.93 -2.34
C SER A 135 4.68 7.96 -1.26
N CYS A 136 3.43 7.62 -1.59
CA CYS A 136 2.36 7.49 -0.61
C CYS A 136 2.64 6.37 0.39
N TRP A 137 3.19 5.24 -0.04
CA TRP A 137 3.57 4.15 0.86
C TRP A 137 4.64 4.60 1.86
N LEU A 138 5.70 5.26 1.36
CA LEU A 138 6.78 5.79 2.18
C LEU A 138 6.26 6.78 3.23
N LEU A 139 5.39 7.69 2.82
CA LEU A 139 4.80 8.69 3.71
C LEU A 139 3.86 8.06 4.75
N GLY A 140 3.11 7.03 4.36
CA GLY A 140 2.28 6.23 5.27
C GLY A 140 3.10 5.53 6.36
N ILE A 141 4.19 4.86 5.96
CA ILE A 141 5.13 4.23 6.91
C ILE A 141 5.76 5.28 7.83
N ALA A 142 6.23 6.40 7.28
CA ALA A 142 6.86 7.47 8.07
C ALA A 142 5.92 8.04 9.14
N MET A 143 4.67 8.34 8.78
CA MET A 143 3.65 8.80 9.73
C MET A 143 3.37 7.74 10.80
N PHE A 144 3.26 6.47 10.41
CA PHE A 144 3.03 5.37 11.36
C PHE A 144 4.20 5.20 12.34
N MET A 145 5.45 5.34 11.88
CA MET A 145 6.65 5.31 12.73
C MET A 145 6.67 6.46 13.75
N ILE A 146 6.28 7.67 13.33
CA ILE A 146 6.13 8.82 14.23
C ILE A 146 5.08 8.53 15.30
N TYR A 147 3.93 7.98 14.90
CA TYR A 147 2.87 7.57 15.82
C TYR A 147 3.38 6.54 16.83
N CYS A 148 4.03 5.46 16.39
CA CYS A 148 4.60 4.44 17.28
C CYS A 148 5.61 5.05 18.26
N THR A 149 6.49 5.95 17.80
CA THR A 149 7.48 6.62 18.65
C THR A 149 6.81 7.47 19.73
N LYS A 150 5.75 8.22 19.39
CA LYS A 150 5.01 9.02 20.37
C LYS A 150 4.31 8.13 21.41
N ILE A 151 3.65 7.05 20.97
CA ILE A 151 3.01 6.11 21.90
C ILE A 151 4.05 5.45 22.82
N LEU A 152 5.18 5.00 22.28
CA LEU A 152 6.26 4.45 23.08
C LEU A 152 6.74 5.44 24.13
N ARG A 153 7.02 6.69 23.73
CA ARG A 153 7.41 7.76 24.67
C ARG A 153 6.35 7.95 25.77
N LYS A 154 5.07 8.03 25.39
CA LYS A 154 3.96 8.16 26.34
C LYS A 154 3.95 7.01 27.35
N THR A 155 4.13 5.76 26.91
CA THR A 155 4.16 4.60 27.83
C THR A 155 5.31 4.67 28.85
N TYR A 156 6.42 5.32 28.53
CA TYR A 156 7.51 5.53 29.49
C TYR A 156 7.19 6.64 30.49
N THR A 157 6.57 7.73 30.02
CA THR A 157 6.08 8.80 30.90
C THR A 157 5.01 8.28 31.85
N ASP A 158 4.01 7.55 31.34
CA ASP A 158 2.93 6.97 32.15
C ASP A 158 3.47 5.98 33.19
N GLU A 159 4.52 5.20 32.87
CA GLU A 159 5.17 4.34 33.85
C GLU A 159 5.86 5.16 34.96
N SER A 160 6.55 6.25 34.60
CA SER A 160 7.19 7.14 35.57
C SER A 160 6.16 7.79 36.48
N ASP A 161 5.08 8.32 35.91
CA ASP A 161 4.00 8.98 36.65
C ASP A 161 3.26 7.99 37.55
N LEU A 162 3.05 6.75 37.09
CA LEU A 162 2.47 5.68 37.90
C LEU A 162 3.34 5.34 39.10
N LYS A 163 4.68 5.31 38.94
CA LYS A 163 5.62 5.07 40.06
C LYS A 163 5.59 6.20 41.08
N VAL A 164 5.45 7.45 40.63
CA VAL A 164 5.30 8.61 41.53
C VAL A 164 3.94 8.60 42.24
N ALA A 165 2.86 8.27 41.53
CA ALA A 165 1.51 8.17 42.09
C ALA A 165 1.37 7.01 43.09
N ALA A 166 2.08 5.91 42.86
CA ALA A 166 2.13 4.76 43.75
C ALA A 166 2.70 5.10 45.13
N LEU A 167 3.60 6.08 45.21
CA LEU A 167 4.12 6.58 46.48
C LEU A 167 3.02 7.20 47.36
N ASN A 168 1.96 7.71 46.74
CA ASN A 168 0.99 8.55 47.42
C ASN A 168 -0.28 7.83 47.87
N ARG A 169 -0.95 6.97 47.08
CA ARG A 169 -2.26 6.37 47.48
C ARG A 169 -2.69 5.06 46.79
N LEU A 170 -1.88 4.40 45.96
CA LEU A 170 -2.33 3.20 45.23
C LEU A 170 -2.04 1.91 46.00
N THR A 171 -2.96 0.95 45.92
CA THR A 171 -2.70 -0.42 46.42
C THR A 171 -1.67 -1.12 45.53
N VAL A 172 -0.79 -1.94 46.13
CA VAL A 172 0.26 -2.69 45.41
C VAL A 172 -0.31 -3.54 44.27
N ARG A 173 -1.52 -4.09 44.47
CA ARG A 173 -2.19 -4.92 43.46
C ARG A 173 -2.61 -4.10 42.24
N GLN A 174 -3.28 -2.97 42.43
CA GLN A 174 -3.69 -2.09 41.32
C GLN A 174 -2.48 -1.57 40.56
N MET A 175 -1.40 -1.21 41.26
CA MET A 175 -0.15 -0.78 40.62
C MET A 175 0.42 -1.88 39.72
N LYS A 176 0.46 -3.13 40.19
CA LYS A 176 0.95 -4.27 39.40
C LYS A 176 0.12 -4.50 38.14
N GLU A 177 -1.20 -4.44 38.25
CA GLU A 177 -2.12 -4.61 37.11
C GLU A 177 -1.96 -3.48 36.06
N CYS A 178 -1.86 -2.22 36.50
CA CYS A 178 -1.59 -1.09 35.62
C CYS A 178 -0.22 -1.19 34.95
N LEU A 179 0.82 -1.52 35.71
CA LEU A 179 2.18 -1.66 35.17
C LEU A 179 2.26 -2.79 34.13
N GLN A 180 1.63 -3.94 34.41
CA GLN A 180 1.59 -5.05 33.47
C GLN A 180 0.86 -4.66 32.17
N THR A 181 -0.20 -3.87 32.27
CA THR A 181 -0.90 -3.33 31.09
C THR A 181 0.00 -2.41 30.27
N ILE A 182 0.70 -1.46 30.92
CA ILE A 182 1.65 -0.55 30.25
C ILE A 182 2.79 -1.34 29.57
N CYS A 183 3.34 -2.35 30.26
CA CYS A 183 4.40 -3.20 29.71
C CYS A 183 3.94 -3.97 28.47
N ASN A 184 2.72 -4.53 28.50
CA ASN A 184 2.15 -5.24 27.35
C ASN A 184 1.96 -4.29 26.16
N ILE A 185 1.35 -3.11 26.38
CA ILE A 185 1.17 -2.09 25.35
C ILE A 185 2.53 -1.69 24.74
N ARG A 186 3.52 -1.40 25.58
CA ARG A 186 4.87 -1.03 25.11
C ARG A 186 5.48 -2.10 24.24
N ARG A 187 5.42 -3.37 24.67
CA ARG A 187 5.96 -4.50 23.92
C ARG A 187 5.28 -4.60 22.54
N ASP A 188 3.96 -4.45 22.49
CA ASP A 188 3.22 -4.51 21.23
C ASP A 188 3.63 -3.37 20.29
N TYR A 189 3.78 -2.15 20.80
CA TYR A 189 4.26 -1.00 20.01
C TYR A 189 5.72 -1.10 19.59
N GLN A 190 6.58 -1.75 20.37
CA GLN A 190 7.96 -2.07 19.94
C GLN A 190 7.96 -3.03 18.75
N LEU A 191 7.08 -4.04 18.76
CA LEU A 191 6.93 -4.97 17.64
C LEU A 191 6.38 -4.27 16.39
N TYR A 192 5.37 -3.41 16.53
CA TYR A 192 4.87 -2.59 15.41
C TYR A 192 5.94 -1.68 14.83
N PHE A 193 6.76 -1.07 15.68
CA PHE A 193 7.86 -0.22 15.25
C PHE A 193 8.93 -1.02 14.48
N ALA A 194 9.30 -2.20 14.97
CA ALA A 194 10.25 -3.09 14.29
C ALA A 194 9.72 -3.59 12.93
N MET A 195 8.44 -3.92 12.85
CA MET A 195 7.75 -4.28 11.60
C MET A 195 7.80 -3.12 10.61
N ALA A 196 7.37 -1.93 11.03
CA ALA A 196 7.36 -0.74 10.19
C ALA A 196 8.76 -0.29 9.75
N LEU A 197 9.79 -0.51 10.58
CA LEU A 197 11.19 -0.30 10.21
C LEU A 197 11.65 -1.26 9.11
N SER A 198 11.23 -2.53 9.18
CA SER A 198 11.53 -3.53 8.15
C SER A 198 10.87 -3.16 6.82
N ASP A 199 9.59 -2.77 6.86
CA ASP A 199 8.85 -2.30 5.69
C ASP A 199 9.43 -1.00 5.12
N LEU A 200 9.94 -0.10 5.99
CA LEU A 200 10.61 1.12 5.57
C LEU A 200 11.83 0.82 4.70
N ILE A 201 12.66 -0.16 5.07
CA ILE A 201 13.87 -0.51 4.31
C ILE A 201 13.50 -1.01 2.90
N ILE A 202 12.45 -1.83 2.79
CA ILE A 202 11.92 -2.31 1.51
C ILE A 202 11.42 -1.12 0.67
N CYS A 203 10.60 -0.25 1.28
CA CYS A 203 10.04 0.92 0.64
C CYS A 203 11.12 1.90 0.16
N LEU A 204 12.17 2.12 0.94
CA LEU A 204 13.32 2.96 0.56
C LEU A 204 14.03 2.37 -0.66
N ASN A 205 14.25 1.05 -0.70
CA ASN A 205 14.88 0.38 -1.84
C ASN A 205 14.04 0.53 -3.12
N GLU A 206 12.72 0.33 -3.02
CA GLU A 206 11.81 0.50 -4.16
C GLU A 206 11.79 1.94 -4.69
N ASN A 207 11.98 2.94 -3.83
CA ASN A 207 12.09 4.34 -4.23
C ASN A 207 13.48 4.73 -4.76
N ASN A 208 14.42 3.79 -4.86
CA ASN A 208 15.83 4.04 -5.24
C ASN A 208 16.56 5.05 -4.32
N LEU A 209 16.08 5.27 -3.10
CA LEU A 209 16.69 6.22 -2.17
C LEU A 209 18.10 5.78 -1.71
N PRO A 210 18.35 4.49 -1.38
CA PRO A 210 19.71 4.02 -1.09
C PRO A 210 20.65 4.22 -2.27
N PHE A 211 20.17 4.05 -3.51
CA PHE A 211 20.98 4.30 -4.69
C PHE A 211 21.34 5.78 -4.84
N LEU A 212 20.39 6.69 -4.57
CA LEU A 212 20.63 8.12 -4.63
C LEU A 212 21.63 8.61 -3.56
N ILE A 213 21.54 8.06 -2.34
CA ILE A 213 22.36 8.51 -1.20
C ILE A 213 23.73 7.80 -1.17
N LEU A 214 23.76 6.48 -1.39
CA LEU A 214 24.96 5.64 -1.24
C LEU A 214 25.58 5.24 -2.57
N GLY A 215 24.95 5.53 -3.71
CA GLY A 215 25.39 5.06 -5.03
C GLY A 215 25.20 3.55 -5.25
N LYS A 216 24.59 2.83 -4.30
CA LYS A 216 24.40 1.37 -4.36
C LYS A 216 22.98 1.00 -3.97
N ARG A 217 22.37 0.09 -4.74
CA ARG A 217 21.07 -0.52 -4.38
C ARG A 217 21.27 -1.61 -3.32
N ILE A 218 20.26 -1.81 -2.48
CA ILE A 218 20.25 -2.91 -1.52
C ILE A 218 20.07 -4.21 -2.29
N ASN A 219 20.80 -5.26 -1.90
CA ASN A 219 20.69 -6.58 -2.50
C ASN A 219 19.28 -7.15 -2.28
N GLN A 220 18.69 -7.77 -3.31
CA GLN A 220 17.38 -8.43 -3.24
C GLN A 220 17.29 -9.46 -2.11
N GLY A 221 18.40 -10.15 -1.78
CA GLY A 221 18.43 -11.08 -0.65
C GLY A 221 18.19 -10.39 0.70
N VAL A 222 18.70 -9.16 0.88
CA VAL A 222 18.51 -8.37 2.10
C VAL A 222 17.06 -7.88 2.20
N GLU A 223 16.48 -7.43 1.07
CA GLU A 223 15.07 -7.05 0.99
C GLU A 223 14.15 -8.22 1.39
N GLY A 224 14.43 -9.43 0.89
CA GLY A 224 13.72 -10.65 1.26
C GLY A 224 13.80 -10.98 2.76
N ILE A 225 14.96 -10.76 3.39
CA ILE A 225 15.13 -10.97 4.85
C ILE A 225 14.24 -10.00 5.64
N PHE A 226 14.18 -8.73 5.26
CA PHE A 226 13.30 -7.77 5.94
C PHE A 226 11.81 -8.09 5.72
N GLY A 227 11.43 -8.56 4.53
CA GLY A 227 10.07 -9.02 4.26
C GLY A 227 9.68 -10.23 5.10
N MET A 228 10.60 -11.19 5.26
CA MET A 228 10.40 -12.35 6.14
C MET A 228 10.31 -11.94 7.61
N LEU A 229 11.18 -11.03 8.08
CA LEU A 229 11.17 -10.53 9.45
C LEU A 229 9.84 -9.82 9.79
N SER A 230 9.37 -8.95 8.89
CA SER A 230 8.07 -8.28 9.02
C SER A 230 6.92 -9.30 9.12
N SER A 231 6.94 -10.33 8.28
CA SER A 231 5.95 -11.42 8.30
C SER A 231 6.02 -12.29 9.56
N MET A 232 7.22 -12.59 10.07
CA MET A 232 7.40 -13.33 11.32
C MET A 232 6.87 -12.56 12.53
N ILE A 233 7.13 -11.26 12.61
CA ILE A 233 6.59 -10.39 13.66
C ILE A 233 5.05 -10.36 13.58
N TYR A 234 4.50 -10.30 12.36
CA TYR A 234 3.06 -10.35 12.15
C TYR A 234 2.43 -11.67 12.65
N LEU A 235 3.06 -12.81 12.34
CA LEU A 235 2.62 -14.12 12.82
C LEU A 235 2.72 -14.25 14.34
N TYR A 236 3.83 -13.80 14.93
CA TYR A 236 4.03 -13.82 16.39
C TYR A 236 2.94 -13.05 17.14
N ARG A 237 2.36 -12.02 16.54
CA ARG A 237 1.28 -11.23 17.15
C ARG A 237 -0.09 -11.92 17.10
N ILE A 238 -0.30 -12.78 16.11
CA ILE A 238 -1.58 -13.50 15.94
C ILE A 238 -1.68 -14.65 16.96
N VAL A 239 -0.54 -15.26 17.30
CA VAL A 239 -0.42 -16.33 18.29
C VAL A 239 -0.48 -15.77 19.71
#